data_AF-A0A7M7LP18-F1
#
_entry.id   AF-A0A7M7LP18-F1
#
_cell.length_a   1.000
_cell.length_b   1.000
_cell.length_c   1.000
_cell.angle_alpha   90.00
_cell.angle_beta   90.00
_cell.angle_gamma   90.00
#
_symmetry.space_group_name_H-M   'P 1'
#
loop_
_entity.id
_entity.type
_entity.pdbx_description
1 polymer ?
#
loop_
_entity_poly.entity_id
_entity_poly.type
_entity_poly.pdbx_seq_one_letter_code
_entity_poly.pdbx_strand_id
1 'polypeptide(L)'
;MGRMLKEDFQTLRGFVVVLGGILVMNPLGTHYSYGNMVPYIVSYVRYRGDDPHITYQTASLILAAAILGQGLAMGVGGYLEKKLGVRLATFIGCVVFNIAVFASAWAVKVSFYFLLFTYGFLFGIGIGLTYLPPLVCVMKWMPQRKGVVNGLLLAGFGAGPLVFNIVQTLFINPHNLEPDINTNEMGAEQWYYSQKVVLDRVPFAFIQQGIIFSVVQIIGIMLLGDPPTLVKRSRRYAIRRKEKKITEKSGIIMNERPLSSTGNDVNGSAIAEGATGSINDEQPATGAQRVDPWANEAGRSIPETTDKDTSLPINTASTPTSSSSAESMGDRDPRWSGRTLSTLEMFKDPFFWQLTVAMFMDSFVILYLTTLYKVFGQTFIHDDLFLAATGACASVFNALSRIFWGHIADRFSCKVSFMTTSAIMAALTFTFGLSFYGNKVMFFIWVVGIFFSIGGVFSTAPTATSRAFGSDFVGVNYGFIFLFGVSIPSIVAACTQQLVLHFLPWDILFIVVGIFPVVGMITAMFFNLKTPNGVDI
;
A
#
# COMPACT_ATOMS: atom_id res chain seq x y z
N MET A 1 25.31 20.20 -21.44
CA MET A 1 23.97 20.49 -21.97
C MET A 1 23.11 19.24 -22.18
N GLY A 2 23.47 18.32 -23.11
CA GLY A 2 22.59 17.20 -23.52
C GLY A 2 22.34 16.08 -22.49
N ARG A 3 23.24 15.84 -21.52
CA ARG A 3 22.98 14.91 -20.40
C ARG A 3 22.02 15.50 -19.37
N MET A 4 22.22 16.77 -19.00
CA MET A 4 21.40 17.51 -18.05
C MET A 4 19.93 17.59 -18.50
N LEU A 5 19.69 18.01 -19.75
CA LEU A 5 18.34 18.04 -20.33
C LEU A 5 17.65 16.65 -20.36
N LYS A 6 18.43 15.58 -20.46
CA LYS A 6 17.93 14.20 -20.49
C LYS A 6 17.58 13.69 -19.09
N GLU A 7 18.28 14.16 -18.06
CA GLU A 7 18.00 13.90 -16.65
C GLU A 7 16.74 14.67 -16.20
N ASP A 8 16.61 15.93 -16.59
CA ASP A 8 15.41 16.75 -16.31
C ASP A 8 14.16 16.15 -16.96
N PHE A 9 14.26 15.72 -18.22
CA PHE A 9 13.15 15.08 -18.93
C PHE A 9 12.74 13.74 -18.32
N GLN A 10 13.69 12.93 -17.85
CA GLN A 10 13.37 11.68 -17.14
C GLN A 10 12.72 11.94 -15.79
N THR A 11 13.16 12.97 -15.08
CA THR A 11 12.57 13.39 -13.81
C THR A 11 11.13 13.85 -14.00
N LEU A 12 10.88 14.71 -14.98
CA LEU A 12 9.54 15.17 -15.35
C LEU A 12 8.62 14.00 -15.72
N ARG A 13 9.11 13.07 -16.54
CA ARG A 13 8.32 11.88 -16.91
C ARG A 13 8.02 10.98 -15.71
N GLY A 14 8.93 10.88 -14.74
CA GLY A 14 8.68 10.21 -13.47
C GLY A 14 7.48 10.80 -12.73
N PHE A 15 7.40 12.12 -12.61
CA PHE A 15 6.25 12.80 -11.99
C PHE A 15 4.94 12.58 -12.74
N VAL A 16 4.97 12.56 -14.08
CA VAL A 16 3.79 12.25 -14.91
C VAL A 16 3.28 10.81 -14.64
N VAL A 17 4.19 9.85 -14.49
CA VAL A 17 3.83 8.45 -14.16
C VAL A 17 3.24 8.36 -12.75
N VAL A 18 3.76 9.13 -11.79
CA VAL A 18 3.18 9.22 -10.44
C VAL A 18 1.75 9.74 -10.50
N LEU A 19 1.51 10.84 -11.23
CA LEU A 19 0.17 11.38 -11.43
C LEU A 19 -0.76 10.35 -12.09
N GLY A 20 -0.28 9.64 -13.10
CA GLY A 20 -1.02 8.54 -13.73
C GLY A 20 -1.44 7.46 -12.75
N GLY A 21 -0.52 7.06 -11.87
CA GLY A 21 -0.82 6.11 -10.81
C GLY A 21 -1.86 6.63 -9.81
N ILE A 22 -1.79 7.90 -9.40
CA ILE A 22 -2.76 8.52 -8.49
C ILE A 22 -4.16 8.50 -9.10
N LEU A 23 -4.27 8.87 -10.39
CA LEU A 23 -5.56 8.85 -11.11
C LEU A 23 -6.14 7.44 -11.20
N VAL A 24 -5.32 6.41 -11.45
CA VAL A 24 -5.79 5.01 -11.43
C VAL A 24 -6.26 4.60 -10.04
N MET A 25 -5.51 4.96 -9.00
CA MET A 25 -5.78 4.57 -7.61
C MET A 25 -7.02 5.25 -7.02
N ASN A 26 -7.33 6.47 -7.47
CA ASN A 26 -8.37 7.28 -6.85
C ASN A 26 -9.78 6.66 -6.95
N PRO A 27 -10.26 6.16 -8.11
CA PRO A 27 -11.51 5.40 -8.18
C PRO A 27 -11.51 4.12 -7.36
N LEU A 28 -10.37 3.42 -7.23
CA LEU A 28 -10.28 2.23 -6.36
C LEU A 28 -10.51 2.60 -4.89
N GLY A 29 -10.12 3.82 -4.51
CA GLY A 29 -10.35 4.44 -3.22
C GLY A 29 -11.82 4.60 -2.82
N THR A 30 -12.76 4.52 -3.77
CA THR A 30 -14.20 4.50 -3.48
C THR A 30 -14.63 3.33 -2.61
N HIS A 31 -13.75 2.35 -2.43
CA HIS A 31 -13.86 1.38 -1.35
C HIS A 31 -14.19 2.00 0.02
N TYR A 32 -13.56 3.14 0.37
CA TYR A 32 -13.84 3.87 1.61
C TYR A 32 -15.09 4.76 1.54
N SER A 33 -15.71 4.91 0.36
CA SER A 33 -17.00 5.60 0.19
C SER A 33 -18.20 4.68 0.47
N TYR A 34 -17.97 3.38 0.71
CA TYR A 34 -19.05 2.41 0.90
C TYR A 34 -20.04 2.84 1.98
N GLY A 35 -19.57 3.30 3.15
CA GLY A 35 -20.46 3.79 4.21
C GLY A 35 -21.32 4.99 3.82
N ASN A 36 -20.94 5.77 2.81
CA ASN A 36 -21.80 6.82 2.27
C ASN A 36 -22.96 6.26 1.43
N MET A 37 -22.70 5.17 0.69
CA MET A 37 -23.67 4.51 -0.19
C MET A 37 -24.61 3.56 0.57
N VAL A 38 -24.18 2.98 1.69
CA VAL A 38 -24.93 1.99 2.48
C VAL A 38 -26.36 2.43 2.82
N PRO A 39 -26.60 3.65 3.36
CA PRO A 39 -27.96 4.15 3.62
C PRO A 39 -28.88 4.05 2.41
N TYR A 40 -28.40 4.43 1.23
CA TYR A 40 -29.21 4.44 0.01
C TYR A 40 -29.40 3.03 -0.58
N ILE A 41 -28.33 2.21 -0.60
CA ILE A 41 -28.38 0.84 -1.14
C ILE A 41 -29.37 -0.01 -0.34
N VAL A 42 -29.26 0.00 0.99
CA VAL A 42 -30.12 -0.82 1.85
C VAL A 42 -31.56 -0.34 1.77
N SER A 43 -31.78 0.97 1.82
CA SER A 43 -33.13 1.53 1.66
C SER A 43 -33.74 1.14 0.31
N TYR A 44 -32.97 1.20 -0.78
CA TYR A 44 -33.43 0.76 -2.10
C TYR A 44 -33.83 -0.71 -2.11
N VAL A 45 -32.97 -1.60 -1.61
CA VAL A 45 -33.25 -3.05 -1.62
C VAL A 45 -34.50 -3.37 -0.79
N ARG A 46 -34.69 -2.69 0.35
CA ARG A 46 -35.87 -2.89 1.21
C ARG A 46 -37.18 -2.45 0.55
N TYR A 47 -37.20 -1.25 -0.06
CA TYR A 47 -38.44 -0.65 -0.58
C TYR A 47 -38.72 -0.93 -2.06
N ARG A 48 -37.70 -1.23 -2.88
CA ARG A 48 -37.83 -1.53 -4.31
C ARG A 48 -37.56 -2.99 -4.65
N GLY A 49 -36.75 -3.67 -3.84
CA GLY A 49 -36.49 -5.11 -3.95
C GLY A 49 -37.42 -5.97 -3.11
N ASP A 50 -38.33 -5.36 -2.34
CA ASP A 50 -39.31 -6.01 -1.46
C ASP A 50 -38.71 -7.02 -0.47
N ASP A 51 -37.47 -6.78 -0.01
CA ASP A 51 -36.79 -7.61 1.00
C ASP A 51 -36.59 -6.83 2.32
N PRO A 52 -37.55 -6.91 3.26
CA PRO A 52 -37.49 -6.20 4.54
C PRO A 52 -36.51 -6.82 5.54
N HIS A 53 -35.85 -7.94 5.22
CA HIS A 53 -34.90 -8.58 6.12
C HIS A 53 -33.47 -8.05 5.96
N ILE A 54 -33.19 -7.33 4.86
CA ILE A 54 -31.87 -6.74 4.64
C ILE A 54 -31.66 -5.52 5.54
N THR A 55 -30.68 -5.62 6.45
CA THR A 55 -30.30 -4.56 7.39
C THR A 55 -28.97 -3.92 7.00
N TYR A 56 -28.62 -2.82 7.65
CA TYR A 56 -27.29 -2.21 7.53
C TYR A 56 -26.16 -3.16 7.96
N GLN A 57 -26.44 -4.05 8.92
CA GLN A 57 -25.51 -5.06 9.39
C GLN A 57 -25.28 -6.13 8.32
N THR A 58 -26.34 -6.63 7.68
CA THR A 58 -26.21 -7.55 6.54
C THR A 58 -25.45 -6.90 5.37
N ALA A 59 -25.66 -5.60 5.14
CA ALA A 59 -24.95 -4.86 4.09
C ALA A 59 -23.44 -4.76 4.32
N SER A 60 -22.93 -4.95 5.55
CA SER A 60 -21.48 -4.98 5.80
C SER A 60 -20.77 -6.12 5.04
N LEU A 61 -21.50 -7.19 4.70
CA LEU A 61 -21.00 -8.32 3.91
C LEU A 61 -20.53 -7.89 2.51
N ILE A 62 -21.10 -6.83 1.92
CA ILE A 62 -20.67 -6.34 0.60
C ILE A 62 -19.24 -5.81 0.70
N LEU A 63 -18.96 -4.94 1.68
CA LEU A 63 -17.61 -4.41 1.88
C LEU A 63 -16.63 -5.52 2.27
N ALA A 64 -17.04 -6.43 3.15
CA ALA A 64 -16.21 -7.56 3.53
C ALA A 64 -15.87 -8.47 2.33
N ALA A 65 -16.84 -8.75 1.46
CA ALA A 65 -16.62 -9.48 0.21
C ALA A 65 -15.68 -8.73 -0.75
N ALA A 66 -15.75 -7.39 -0.79
CA ALA A 66 -14.81 -6.58 -1.56
C ALA A 66 -13.38 -6.66 -1.02
N ILE A 67 -13.19 -6.58 0.30
CA ILE A 67 -11.87 -6.75 0.91
C ILE A 67 -11.35 -8.17 0.64
N LEU A 68 -12.21 -9.19 0.71
CA LEU A 68 -11.85 -10.56 0.36
C LEU A 68 -11.40 -10.71 -1.09
N GLY A 69 -12.20 -10.20 -2.04
CA GLY A 69 -11.85 -10.20 -3.46
C GLY A 69 -10.53 -9.49 -3.73
N GLN A 70 -10.29 -8.36 -3.06
CA GLN A 70 -9.04 -7.61 -3.12
C GLN A 70 -7.85 -8.46 -2.64
N GLY A 71 -7.94 -9.04 -1.44
CA GLY A 71 -6.87 -9.86 -0.86
C GLY A 71 -6.48 -11.05 -1.74
N LEU A 72 -7.47 -11.75 -2.30
CA LEU A 72 -7.25 -12.90 -3.18
C LEU A 72 -6.61 -12.50 -4.52
N ALA A 73 -7.00 -11.36 -5.08
CA ALA A 73 -6.52 -10.90 -6.38
C ALA A 73 -5.20 -10.11 -6.31
N MET A 74 -4.81 -9.59 -5.14
CA MET A 74 -3.65 -8.70 -5.01
C MET A 74 -2.33 -9.35 -5.48
N GLY A 75 -2.09 -10.61 -5.10
CA GLY A 75 -0.93 -11.37 -5.58
C GLY A 75 -0.93 -11.62 -7.10
N VAL A 76 -2.13 -11.83 -7.68
CA VAL A 76 -2.32 -12.04 -9.13
C VAL A 76 -2.00 -10.78 -9.92
N GLY A 77 -2.40 -9.60 -9.42
CA GLY A 77 -2.08 -8.31 -10.05
C GLY A 77 -0.58 -8.10 -10.22
N GLY A 78 0.22 -8.42 -9.19
CA GLY A 78 1.68 -8.36 -9.27
C GLY A 78 2.29 -9.35 -10.26
N TYR A 79 1.68 -10.52 -10.43
CA TYR A 79 2.10 -11.49 -11.44
C TYR A 79 1.80 -11.03 -12.87
N LEU A 80 0.61 -10.45 -13.10
CA LEU A 80 0.22 -9.88 -14.38
C LEU A 80 1.15 -8.75 -14.81
N GLU A 81 1.55 -7.87 -13.89
CA GLU A 81 2.52 -6.80 -14.17
C GLU A 81 3.83 -7.34 -14.72
N LYS A 82 4.40 -8.37 -14.08
CA LYS A 82 5.67 -8.97 -14.52
C LYS A 82 5.59 -9.61 -15.91
N LYS A 83 4.43 -10.17 -16.28
CA LYS A 83 4.23 -10.87 -17.56
C LYS A 83 3.82 -9.96 -18.71
N LEU A 84 2.87 -9.06 -18.45
CA LEU A 84 2.18 -8.26 -19.46
C LEU A 84 2.65 -6.80 -19.50
N GLY A 85 3.44 -6.38 -18.50
CA GLY A 85 3.82 -5.00 -18.28
C GLY A 85 2.74 -4.20 -17.55
N VAL A 86 3.15 -3.04 -17.01
CA VAL A 86 2.29 -2.19 -16.16
C VAL A 86 0.97 -1.79 -16.83
N ARG A 87 0.99 -1.30 -18.08
CA ARG A 87 -0.21 -0.72 -18.71
C ARG A 87 -1.31 -1.75 -18.91
N LEU A 88 -0.96 -2.90 -19.50
CA LEU A 88 -1.94 -3.93 -19.80
C LEU A 88 -2.45 -4.62 -18.53
N ALA A 89 -1.57 -4.87 -17.55
CA ALA A 89 -1.99 -5.41 -16.26
C ALA A 89 -2.97 -4.47 -15.53
N THR A 90 -2.66 -3.17 -15.52
CA THR A 90 -3.55 -2.15 -14.93
C THR A 90 -4.88 -2.07 -15.67
N PHE A 91 -4.85 -2.08 -17.01
CA PHE A 91 -6.06 -2.04 -17.83
C PHE A 91 -7.01 -3.21 -17.56
N ILE A 92 -6.48 -4.44 -17.47
CA ILE A 92 -7.29 -5.63 -17.16
C ILE A 92 -7.99 -5.48 -15.81
N GLY A 93 -7.26 -5.04 -14.78
CA GLY A 93 -7.83 -4.81 -13.45
C GLY A 93 -8.91 -3.72 -13.45
N CYS A 94 -8.67 -2.59 -14.12
CA CYS A 94 -9.66 -1.51 -14.26
C CYS A 94 -10.91 -1.96 -15.04
N VAL A 95 -10.77 -2.80 -16.07
CA VAL A 95 -11.92 -3.35 -16.79
C VAL A 95 -12.79 -4.22 -15.87
N VAL A 96 -12.17 -5.14 -15.10
CA VAL A 96 -12.90 -5.97 -14.13
C VAL A 96 -13.60 -5.10 -13.08
N PHE A 97 -12.90 -4.09 -12.56
CA PHE A 97 -13.45 -3.13 -11.60
C PHE A 97 -14.68 -2.38 -12.15
N ASN A 98 -14.59 -1.81 -13.37
CA ASN A 98 -15.71 -1.06 -13.94
C ASN A 98 -16.86 -1.97 -14.37
N ILE A 99 -16.61 -3.17 -14.89
CA ILE A 99 -17.65 -4.16 -15.17
C ILE A 99 -18.43 -4.46 -13.90
N ALA A 100 -17.74 -4.63 -12.76
CA ALA A 100 -18.38 -4.86 -11.47
C ALA A 100 -19.33 -3.70 -11.11
N VAL A 101 -18.85 -2.45 -11.19
CA VAL A 101 -19.64 -1.24 -10.89
C VAL A 101 -20.85 -1.10 -11.82
N PHE A 102 -20.66 -1.26 -13.14
CA PHE A 102 -21.78 -1.19 -14.09
C PHE A 102 -22.79 -2.32 -13.87
N ALA A 103 -22.32 -3.54 -13.60
CA ALA A 103 -23.19 -4.67 -13.28
C ALA A 103 -24.00 -4.42 -12.00
N SER A 104 -23.45 -3.71 -11.01
CA SER A 104 -24.15 -3.35 -9.78
C SER A 104 -25.40 -2.50 -10.00
N ALA A 105 -25.44 -1.69 -11.07
CA ALA A 105 -26.63 -0.92 -11.45
C ALA A 105 -27.84 -1.82 -11.80
N TRP A 106 -27.58 -3.00 -12.35
CA TRP A 106 -28.60 -4.01 -12.60
C TRP A 106 -28.78 -4.90 -11.38
N ALA A 107 -27.69 -5.32 -10.73
CA ALA A 107 -27.71 -6.26 -9.62
C ALA A 107 -28.53 -5.76 -8.42
N VAL A 108 -28.43 -4.47 -8.10
CA VAL A 108 -29.19 -3.83 -7.01
C VAL A 108 -30.71 -3.95 -7.20
N LYS A 109 -31.18 -4.08 -8.45
CA LYS A 109 -32.61 -4.25 -8.79
C LYS A 109 -33.08 -5.69 -8.68
N VAL A 110 -32.17 -6.65 -8.82
CA VAL A 110 -32.49 -8.08 -8.93
C VAL A 110 -32.43 -8.76 -7.56
N SER A 111 -31.31 -8.59 -6.85
CA SER A 111 -31.12 -9.26 -5.55
C SER A 111 -29.93 -8.68 -4.80
N PHE A 112 -30.05 -8.60 -3.47
CA PHE A 112 -28.95 -8.27 -2.58
C PHE A 112 -27.73 -9.18 -2.77
N TYR A 113 -27.92 -10.49 -2.95
CA TYR A 113 -26.80 -11.44 -3.11
C TYR A 113 -26.06 -11.25 -4.43
N PHE A 114 -26.77 -10.86 -5.49
CA PHE A 114 -26.14 -10.54 -6.75
C PHE A 114 -25.39 -9.20 -6.69
N LEU A 115 -25.90 -8.23 -5.92
CA LEU A 115 -25.17 -7.01 -5.58
C LEU A 115 -23.90 -7.32 -4.76
N LEU A 116 -24.00 -8.23 -3.79
CA LEU A 116 -22.86 -8.70 -3.00
C LEU A 116 -21.78 -9.36 -3.88
N PHE A 117 -22.17 -10.14 -4.89
CA PHE A 117 -21.22 -10.67 -5.86
C PHE A 117 -20.56 -9.57 -6.72
N THR A 118 -21.36 -8.64 -7.25
CA THR A 118 -20.85 -7.59 -8.16
C THR A 118 -20.11 -6.48 -7.41
N TYR A 119 -20.80 -5.73 -6.55
CA TYR A 119 -20.25 -4.59 -5.80
C TYR A 119 -19.38 -5.00 -4.61
N GLY A 120 -19.50 -6.24 -4.15
CA GLY A 120 -18.60 -6.82 -3.17
C GLY A 120 -17.45 -7.55 -3.86
N PHE A 121 -17.62 -8.84 -4.12
CA PHE A 121 -16.52 -9.73 -4.50
C PHE A 121 -15.80 -9.35 -5.81
N LEU A 122 -16.53 -9.15 -6.90
CA LEU A 122 -15.96 -8.84 -8.22
C LEU A 122 -15.31 -7.45 -8.25
N PHE A 123 -15.95 -6.47 -7.61
CA PHE A 123 -15.39 -5.14 -7.37
C PHE A 123 -14.05 -5.23 -6.63
N GLY A 124 -14.00 -6.03 -5.56
CA GLY A 124 -12.78 -6.34 -4.82
C GLY A 124 -11.67 -6.93 -5.69
N ILE A 125 -12.00 -7.93 -6.53
CA ILE A 125 -11.02 -8.52 -7.47
C ILE A 125 -10.43 -7.44 -8.38
N GLY A 126 -11.26 -6.55 -8.92
CA GLY A 126 -10.81 -5.42 -9.73
C GLY A 126 -9.81 -4.52 -8.99
N ILE A 127 -10.07 -4.21 -7.72
CA ILE A 127 -9.13 -3.47 -6.87
C ILE A 127 -7.81 -4.24 -6.71
N GLY A 128 -7.86 -5.52 -6.32
CA GLY A 128 -6.66 -6.32 -6.09
C GLY A 128 -5.77 -6.46 -7.33
N LEU A 129 -6.36 -6.69 -8.51
CA LEU A 129 -5.62 -6.79 -9.77
C LEU A 129 -4.92 -5.47 -10.16
N THR A 130 -5.55 -4.33 -9.84
CA THR A 130 -5.08 -2.99 -10.23
C THR A 130 -4.12 -2.38 -9.23
N TYR A 131 -4.14 -2.80 -7.96
CA TYR A 131 -3.40 -2.16 -6.87
C TYR A 131 -1.87 -2.24 -7.05
N LEU A 132 -1.30 -3.42 -7.33
CA LEU A 132 0.16 -3.57 -7.39
C LEU A 132 0.85 -2.99 -8.64
N PRO A 133 0.31 -3.11 -9.88
CA PRO A 133 1.04 -2.70 -11.07
C PRO A 133 1.51 -1.22 -11.09
N PRO A 134 0.65 -0.22 -10.79
CA PRO A 134 1.07 1.18 -10.75
C PRO A 134 2.09 1.45 -9.64
N LEU A 135 1.93 0.79 -8.49
CA LEU A 135 2.82 0.88 -7.34
C LEU A 135 4.25 0.45 -7.70
N VAL A 136 4.38 -0.74 -8.30
CA VAL A 136 5.66 -1.27 -8.77
C VAL A 136 6.28 -0.39 -9.85
N CYS A 137 5.49 0.11 -10.79
CA CYS A 137 5.98 0.97 -11.87
C CYS A 137 6.59 2.28 -11.35
N VAL A 138 5.89 2.94 -10.43
CA VAL A 138 6.31 4.21 -9.85
C VAL A 138 7.61 4.05 -9.05
N MET A 139 7.76 2.96 -8.31
CA MET A 139 9.01 2.65 -7.59
C MET A 139 10.22 2.45 -8.53
N LYS A 140 10.01 2.00 -9.76
CA LYS A 140 11.08 1.87 -10.77
C LYS A 140 11.57 3.25 -11.26
N TRP A 141 10.71 4.26 -11.28
CA TRP A 141 11.07 5.62 -11.70
C TRP A 141 11.81 6.40 -10.63
N MET A 142 11.45 6.22 -9.36
CA MET A 142 12.04 6.97 -8.24
C MET A 142 12.63 6.03 -7.17
N PRO A 143 13.68 5.25 -7.51
CA PRO A 143 14.24 4.24 -6.60
C PRO A 143 14.89 4.83 -5.34
N GLN A 144 15.29 6.10 -5.37
CA GLN A 144 15.88 6.81 -4.22
C GLN A 144 14.82 7.33 -3.23
N ARG A 145 13.55 7.42 -3.64
CA ARG A 145 12.44 8.01 -2.85
C ARG A 145 11.22 7.10 -2.75
N LYS A 146 11.43 5.77 -2.74
CA LYS A 146 10.34 4.77 -2.80
C LYS A 146 9.23 5.01 -1.77
N GLY A 147 9.59 5.34 -0.52
CA GLY A 147 8.64 5.58 0.56
C GLY A 147 7.70 6.76 0.31
N VAL A 148 8.26 7.93 0.00
CA VAL A 148 7.48 9.17 -0.28
C VAL A 148 6.55 8.96 -1.46
N VAL A 149 7.05 8.33 -2.52
CA VAL A 149 6.28 8.19 -3.76
C VAL A 149 5.20 7.11 -3.62
N ASN A 150 5.47 6.02 -2.88
CA ASN A 150 4.46 5.05 -2.49
C ASN A 150 3.38 5.69 -1.61
N GLY A 151 3.78 6.51 -0.62
CA GLY A 151 2.86 7.26 0.22
C GLY A 151 1.95 8.19 -0.57
N LEU A 152 2.49 8.94 -1.53
CA LEU A 152 1.70 9.84 -2.40
C LEU A 152 0.74 9.06 -3.31
N LEU A 153 1.18 7.94 -3.87
CA LEU A 153 0.33 7.08 -4.70
C LEU A 153 -0.84 6.50 -3.89
N LEU A 154 -0.55 6.00 -2.70
CA LEU A 154 -1.53 5.44 -1.77
C LEU A 154 -2.43 6.51 -1.13
N ALA A 155 -1.95 7.75 -1.02
CA ALA A 155 -2.78 8.89 -0.67
C ALA A 155 -3.85 9.13 -1.74
N GLY A 156 -3.53 8.90 -3.02
CA GLY A 156 -4.52 8.91 -4.11
C GLY A 156 -5.67 7.91 -3.89
N PHE A 157 -5.34 6.70 -3.43
CA PHE A 157 -6.32 5.68 -3.02
C PHE A 157 -7.11 6.13 -1.78
N GLY A 158 -6.44 6.61 -0.73
CA GLY A 158 -7.11 7.08 0.49
C GLY A 158 -8.06 8.27 0.24
N ALA A 159 -7.71 9.15 -0.69
CA ALA A 159 -8.49 10.36 -1.01
C ALA A 159 -9.61 10.13 -2.04
N GLY A 160 -9.86 8.90 -2.49
CA GLY A 160 -10.99 8.58 -3.38
C GLY A 160 -12.32 9.18 -2.91
N PRO A 161 -12.76 8.91 -1.66
CA PRO A 161 -14.04 9.40 -1.15
C PRO A 161 -14.18 10.92 -1.10
N LEU A 162 -13.08 11.69 -1.09
CA LEU A 162 -13.11 13.15 -1.06
C LEU A 162 -14.03 13.71 -2.17
N VAL A 163 -13.87 13.18 -3.37
CA VAL A 163 -14.67 13.59 -4.54
C VAL A 163 -15.98 12.79 -4.58
N PHE A 164 -15.88 11.47 -4.40
CA PHE A 164 -17.00 10.59 -4.71
C PHE A 164 -18.11 10.60 -3.67
N ASN A 165 -17.87 10.84 -2.38
CA ASN A 165 -18.94 10.95 -1.40
C ASN A 165 -19.88 12.12 -1.74
N ILE A 166 -19.33 13.27 -2.09
CA ILE A 166 -20.10 14.46 -2.44
C ILE A 166 -20.85 14.25 -3.75
N VAL A 167 -20.18 13.71 -4.77
CA VAL A 167 -20.82 13.41 -6.07
C VAL A 167 -21.97 12.42 -5.91
N GLN A 168 -21.77 11.37 -5.11
CA GLN A 168 -22.79 10.36 -4.80
C GLN A 168 -24.00 10.99 -4.12
N THR A 169 -23.79 11.74 -3.04
CA THR A 169 -24.88 12.32 -2.24
C THR A 169 -25.61 13.42 -2.99
N LEU A 170 -24.92 14.31 -3.71
CA LEU A 170 -25.59 15.32 -4.54
C LEU A 170 -26.38 14.70 -5.70
N PHE A 171 -25.92 13.56 -6.25
CA PHE A 171 -26.67 12.88 -7.29
C PHE A 171 -27.90 12.16 -6.73
N ILE A 172 -27.74 11.38 -5.66
CA ILE A 172 -28.79 10.53 -5.09
C ILE A 172 -29.81 11.37 -4.29
N ASN A 173 -29.34 12.31 -3.47
CA ASN A 173 -30.15 13.11 -2.54
C ASN A 173 -29.82 14.62 -2.65
N PRO A 174 -30.08 15.28 -3.80
CA PRO A 174 -29.73 16.70 -4.00
C PRO A 174 -30.48 17.67 -3.08
N HIS A 175 -31.62 17.25 -2.55
CA HIS A 175 -32.47 18.07 -1.69
C HIS A 175 -32.18 17.84 -0.20
N ASN A 176 -31.13 17.07 0.13
CA ASN A 176 -30.71 16.79 1.50
C ASN A 176 -31.86 16.24 2.37
N LEU A 177 -32.69 15.37 1.79
CA LEU A 177 -33.83 14.77 2.49
C LEU A 177 -33.34 13.86 3.62
N GLU A 178 -34.16 13.72 4.65
CA GLU A 178 -33.89 12.85 5.79
C GLU A 178 -34.48 11.44 5.55
N PRO A 179 -33.85 10.38 6.13
CA PRO A 179 -34.45 9.06 6.13
C PRO A 179 -35.68 9.02 7.04
N ASP A 180 -36.64 8.14 6.71
CA ASP A 180 -37.83 7.94 7.53
C ASP A 180 -37.49 7.08 8.76
N ILE A 181 -38.16 7.37 9.88
CA ILE A 181 -38.01 6.66 11.16
C ILE A 181 -39.11 5.61 11.27
N ASN A 182 -38.71 4.34 11.25
CA ASN A 182 -39.59 3.20 11.48
C ASN A 182 -39.16 2.44 12.73
N THR A 183 -40.10 1.94 13.52
CA THR A 183 -39.77 1.10 14.68
C THR A 183 -39.85 -0.36 14.27
N ASN A 184 -38.81 -1.15 14.58
CA ASN A 184 -38.85 -2.60 14.36
C ASN A 184 -39.70 -3.32 15.43
N GLU A 185 -39.92 -4.62 15.26
CA GLU A 185 -40.69 -5.46 16.19
C GLU A 185 -40.14 -5.46 17.63
N MET A 186 -38.85 -5.13 17.79
CA MET A 186 -38.16 -5.04 19.09
C MET A 186 -38.19 -3.63 19.70
N GLY A 187 -38.90 -2.68 19.10
CA GLY A 187 -38.99 -1.30 19.60
C GLY A 187 -37.81 -0.41 19.24
N ALA A 188 -36.85 -0.88 18.44
CA ALA A 188 -35.69 -0.08 18.02
C ALA A 188 -35.99 0.74 16.75
N GLU A 189 -35.59 2.00 16.77
CA GLU A 189 -35.72 2.92 15.63
C GLU A 189 -34.78 2.53 14.49
N GLN A 190 -35.31 2.53 13.28
CA GLN A 190 -34.65 2.23 12.03
C GLN A 190 -34.82 3.40 11.07
N TRP A 191 -33.70 3.86 10.52
CA TRP A 191 -33.63 5.06 9.71
C TRP A 191 -33.39 4.65 8.25
N TYR A 192 -34.43 4.61 7.42
CA TYR A 192 -34.35 4.21 6.00
C TYR A 192 -35.08 5.20 5.10
N TYR A 193 -34.56 5.46 3.90
CA TYR A 193 -35.21 6.31 2.92
C TYR A 193 -36.36 5.58 2.20
N SER A 194 -37.59 6.06 2.29
CA SER A 194 -38.74 5.56 1.49
C SER A 194 -39.02 6.42 0.26
N GLN A 195 -38.43 7.62 0.18
CA GLN A 195 -38.80 8.60 -0.83
C GLN A 195 -38.30 8.18 -2.22
N LYS A 196 -39.23 8.03 -3.17
CA LYS A 196 -38.93 7.59 -4.54
C LYS A 196 -37.88 8.47 -5.24
N VAL A 197 -37.88 9.78 -4.96
CA VAL A 197 -36.93 10.74 -5.54
C VAL A 197 -35.46 10.45 -5.21
N VAL A 198 -35.21 9.79 -4.06
CA VAL A 198 -33.88 9.32 -3.62
C VAL A 198 -33.63 7.93 -4.18
N LEU A 199 -34.56 6.99 -3.96
CA LEU A 199 -34.37 5.58 -4.28
C LEU A 199 -34.20 5.33 -5.78
N ASP A 200 -34.96 6.02 -6.64
CA ASP A 200 -34.93 5.76 -8.08
C ASP A 200 -33.60 6.14 -8.73
N ARG A 201 -32.79 6.95 -8.03
CA ARG A 201 -31.46 7.36 -8.49
C ARG A 201 -30.36 6.37 -8.12
N VAL A 202 -30.58 5.48 -7.16
CA VAL A 202 -29.56 4.55 -6.65
C VAL A 202 -28.95 3.67 -7.76
N PRO A 203 -29.74 3.01 -8.65
CA PRO A 203 -29.17 2.25 -9.75
C PRO A 203 -28.36 3.11 -10.73
N PHE A 204 -28.81 4.34 -10.99
CA PHE A 204 -28.12 5.26 -11.90
C PHE A 204 -26.84 5.83 -11.29
N ALA A 205 -26.74 5.91 -9.97
CA ALA A 205 -25.52 6.33 -9.30
C ALA A 205 -24.36 5.37 -9.57
N PHE A 206 -24.63 4.06 -9.68
CA PHE A 206 -23.61 3.08 -10.10
C PHE A 206 -23.14 3.32 -11.55
N ILE A 207 -24.07 3.61 -12.48
CA ILE A 207 -23.73 3.93 -13.87
C ILE A 207 -22.88 5.20 -13.95
N GLN A 208 -23.30 6.26 -13.25
CA GLN A 208 -22.57 7.52 -13.18
C GLN A 208 -21.15 7.30 -12.64
N GLN A 209 -21.02 6.55 -11.55
CA GLN A 209 -19.72 6.19 -10.99
C GLN A 209 -18.87 5.43 -12.00
N GLY A 210 -19.41 4.38 -12.64
CA GLY A 210 -18.69 3.60 -13.64
C GLY A 210 -18.16 4.45 -14.81
N ILE A 211 -18.94 5.43 -15.29
CA ILE A 211 -18.50 6.36 -16.34
C ILE A 211 -17.34 7.22 -15.84
N ILE A 212 -17.48 7.88 -14.69
CA ILE A 212 -16.44 8.76 -14.14
C ILE A 212 -15.17 7.97 -13.85
N PHE A 213 -15.29 6.79 -13.22
CA PHE A 213 -14.17 5.90 -12.92
C PHE A 213 -13.44 5.46 -14.18
N SER A 214 -14.17 5.04 -15.22
CA SER A 214 -13.59 4.62 -16.49
C SER A 214 -12.78 5.75 -17.14
N VAL A 215 -13.33 6.97 -17.20
CA VAL A 215 -12.64 8.14 -17.79
C VAL A 215 -11.36 8.45 -17.03
N VAL A 216 -11.44 8.56 -15.70
CA VAL A 216 -10.28 8.89 -14.84
C VAL A 216 -9.20 7.81 -14.96
N GLN A 217 -9.58 6.52 -14.95
CA GLN A 217 -8.65 5.40 -15.05
C GLN A 217 -8.01 5.29 -16.44
N ILE A 218 -8.75 5.54 -17.54
CA ILE A 218 -8.19 5.54 -18.89
C ILE A 218 -7.09 6.61 -19.01
N ILE A 219 -7.37 7.84 -18.52
CA ILE A 219 -6.38 8.91 -18.48
C ILE A 219 -5.15 8.47 -17.67
N GLY A 220 -5.37 7.92 -16.47
CA GLY A 220 -4.29 7.43 -15.62
C GLY A 220 -3.42 6.36 -16.29
N ILE A 221 -4.04 5.37 -16.95
CA ILE A 221 -3.35 4.29 -17.67
C ILE A 221 -2.49 4.83 -18.81
N MET A 222 -2.95 5.84 -19.54
CA MET A 222 -2.19 6.46 -20.63
C MET A 222 -0.88 7.11 -20.12
N LEU A 223 -0.90 7.65 -18.90
CA LEU A 223 0.25 8.29 -18.27
C LEU A 223 1.25 7.29 -17.67
N LEU A 224 0.82 6.06 -17.33
CA LEU A 224 1.71 5.01 -16.81
C LEU A 224 2.72 4.56 -17.86
N GLY A 225 3.86 4.01 -17.43
CA GLY A 225 4.80 3.34 -18.32
C GLY A 225 6.17 3.14 -17.69
N ASP A 226 6.84 2.02 -17.97
CA ASP A 226 8.15 1.72 -17.40
C ASP A 226 9.27 2.66 -17.87
N PRO A 227 10.32 2.88 -17.05
CA PRO A 227 11.44 3.71 -17.44
C PRO A 227 12.21 3.11 -18.63
N PRO A 228 12.61 3.94 -19.62
CA PRO A 228 13.20 3.44 -20.87
C PRO A 228 14.54 2.71 -20.69
N THR A 229 15.24 2.95 -19.58
CA THR A 229 16.48 2.23 -19.22
C THR A 229 16.24 0.74 -18.95
N LEU A 230 15.16 0.40 -18.24
CA LEU A 230 14.77 -0.97 -17.97
C LEU A 230 14.27 -1.67 -19.25
N VAL A 231 13.47 -0.98 -20.07
CA VAL A 231 12.99 -1.52 -21.35
C VAL A 231 14.16 -1.91 -22.26
N LYS A 232 15.20 -1.06 -22.35
CA LYS A 232 16.43 -1.36 -23.13
C LYS A 232 17.23 -2.53 -22.55
N ARG A 233 17.27 -2.70 -21.23
CA ARG A 233 17.98 -3.81 -20.57
C ARG A 233 17.24 -5.13 -20.78
N SER A 234 15.93 -5.17 -20.57
CA SER A 234 15.07 -6.35 -20.79
C SER A 234 15.10 -6.81 -22.25
N ARG A 235 15.06 -5.87 -23.22
CA ARG A 235 15.17 -6.20 -24.65
C ARG A 235 16.50 -6.86 -24.99
N ARG A 236 17.62 -6.36 -24.44
CA ARG A 236 18.95 -6.96 -24.62
C ARG A 236 19.05 -8.37 -24.02
N TYR A 237 18.49 -8.59 -22.82
CA TYR A 237 18.44 -9.94 -22.23
C TYR A 237 17.57 -10.90 -23.04
N ALA A 238 16.41 -10.45 -23.54
CA ALA A 238 15.53 -11.28 -24.36
C ALA A 238 16.18 -11.69 -25.69
N ILE A 239 16.92 -10.77 -26.33
CA ILE A 239 17.72 -11.05 -27.52
C ILE A 239 18.79 -12.10 -27.19
N ARG A 240 19.61 -11.88 -26.15
CA ARG A 240 20.63 -12.85 -25.72
C ARG A 240 20.08 -14.22 -25.36
N ARG A 241 18.89 -14.30 -24.75
CA ARG A 241 18.23 -15.56 -24.43
C ARG A 241 17.72 -16.29 -25.67
N LYS A 242 17.21 -15.54 -26.66
CA LYS A 242 16.86 -16.08 -27.98
C LYS A 242 18.11 -16.57 -28.71
N GLU A 243 19.18 -15.77 -28.73
CA GLU A 243 20.49 -16.14 -29.29
C GLU A 243 21.01 -17.41 -28.63
N LYS A 244 21.05 -17.49 -27.30
CA LYS A 244 21.50 -18.69 -26.57
C LYS A 244 20.67 -19.94 -26.92
N LYS A 245 19.35 -19.82 -27.02
CA LYS A 245 18.47 -20.93 -27.46
C LYS A 245 18.69 -21.32 -28.93
N ILE A 246 19.05 -20.37 -29.79
CA ILE A 246 19.39 -20.63 -31.19
C ILE A 246 20.74 -21.36 -31.24
N THR A 247 21.76 -20.85 -30.54
CA THR A 247 23.10 -21.45 -30.45
C THR A 247 23.07 -22.87 -29.88
N GLU A 248 22.30 -23.10 -28.81
CA GLU A 248 22.09 -24.44 -28.22
C GLU A 248 21.37 -25.40 -29.20
N LYS A 249 20.43 -24.91 -30.03
CA LYS A 249 19.77 -25.71 -31.08
C LYS A 249 20.64 -25.94 -32.31
N SER A 250 21.55 -25.03 -32.62
CA SER A 250 22.42 -25.10 -33.80
C SER A 250 23.68 -25.94 -33.58
N GLY A 251 23.94 -26.43 -32.35
CA GLY A 251 25.11 -27.25 -32.04
C GLY A 251 26.46 -26.51 -32.11
N ILE A 252 26.45 -25.19 -32.28
CA ILE A 252 27.66 -24.37 -32.38
C ILE A 252 28.07 -23.95 -30.98
N ILE A 253 28.95 -24.73 -30.34
CA ILE A 253 29.61 -24.34 -29.09
C ILE A 253 30.66 -23.27 -29.44
N MET A 254 30.32 -21.99 -29.25
CA MET A 254 31.34 -20.94 -29.18
C MET A 254 32.08 -21.08 -27.86
N ASN A 255 33.33 -21.54 -27.89
CA ASN A 255 34.23 -21.48 -26.74
C ASN A 255 34.45 -20.01 -26.37
N GLU A 256 33.91 -19.58 -25.24
CA GLU A 256 34.20 -18.25 -24.68
C GLU A 256 35.65 -18.22 -24.18
N ARG A 257 36.47 -17.28 -24.68
CA ARG A 257 37.67 -16.84 -23.96
C ARG A 257 37.23 -15.89 -22.85
N PRO A 258 37.73 -16.04 -21.61
CA PRO A 258 37.45 -15.07 -20.56
C PRO A 258 38.14 -13.74 -20.89
N LEU A 259 37.45 -12.63 -20.64
CA LEU A 259 38.08 -11.30 -20.68
C LEU A 259 39.19 -11.25 -19.63
N SER A 260 40.45 -11.21 -20.08
CA SER A 260 41.56 -10.74 -19.26
C SER A 260 41.45 -9.23 -19.11
N SER A 261 41.36 -8.78 -17.87
CA SER A 261 41.68 -7.41 -17.49
C SER A 261 43.17 -7.14 -17.70
N THR A 262 43.51 -5.87 -17.97
CA THR A 262 44.84 -5.23 -18.03
C THR A 262 45.62 -5.29 -19.34
N GLY A 263 46.12 -4.10 -19.76
CA GLY A 263 47.40 -3.95 -20.44
C GLY A 263 47.38 -3.39 -21.86
N ASN A 264 47.63 -2.08 -21.97
CA ASN A 264 48.35 -1.38 -23.04
C ASN A 264 47.90 -1.58 -24.50
N ASP A 265 47.17 -0.59 -25.01
CA ASP A 265 47.13 -0.31 -26.45
C ASP A 265 48.50 0.21 -26.91
N VAL A 266 49.21 -0.61 -27.69
CA VAL A 266 50.36 -0.23 -28.51
C VAL A 266 49.96 -0.34 -29.99
N ASN A 267 50.23 0.75 -30.71
CA ASN A 267 50.45 0.89 -32.15
C ASN A 267 49.32 0.56 -33.15
N GLY A 268 48.65 1.62 -33.59
CA GLY A 268 48.16 1.74 -34.97
C GLY A 268 49.13 2.58 -35.79
N SER A 269 49.83 1.95 -36.73
CA SER A 269 50.70 2.57 -37.73
C SER A 269 49.92 3.51 -38.67
N ALA A 270 50.34 4.76 -38.75
CA ALA A 270 50.04 5.63 -39.89
C ALA A 270 51.29 6.42 -40.27
N ILE A 271 51.60 6.38 -41.55
CA ILE A 271 52.72 6.98 -42.26
C ILE A 271 52.53 8.51 -42.33
N ALA A 272 53.55 9.28 -41.95
CA ALA A 272 53.94 10.55 -42.61
C ALA A 272 55.17 11.19 -41.93
N GLU A 273 56.26 11.25 -42.70
CA GLU A 273 57.23 12.35 -42.87
C GLU A 273 57.70 13.21 -41.68
N GLY A 274 59.03 13.18 -41.45
CA GLY A 274 59.84 14.39 -41.51
C GLY A 274 60.34 15.01 -40.18
N ALA A 275 61.64 15.30 -40.17
CA ALA A 275 62.38 16.24 -39.31
C ALA A 275 62.92 15.77 -37.93
N THR A 276 64.16 15.27 -37.99
CA THR A 276 65.37 15.77 -37.26
C THR A 276 65.20 16.45 -35.90
N GLY A 277 65.99 15.98 -34.91
CA GLY A 277 66.44 16.82 -33.79
C GLY A 277 66.79 16.03 -32.54
N SER A 278 68.07 15.65 -32.38
CA SER A 278 68.65 15.32 -31.08
C SER A 278 68.72 16.58 -30.21
N ILE A 279 68.77 16.41 -28.89
CA ILE A 279 69.68 17.07 -27.93
C ILE A 279 69.17 16.77 -26.50
N ASN A 280 70.05 16.17 -25.69
CA ASN A 280 69.99 16.16 -24.23
C ASN A 280 70.17 17.59 -23.72
N ASP A 281 69.59 17.96 -22.57
CA ASP A 281 70.38 18.51 -21.46
C ASP A 281 69.51 18.96 -20.27
N GLU A 282 70.01 18.58 -19.10
CA GLU A 282 70.17 19.37 -17.87
C GLU A 282 68.95 19.96 -17.12
N GLN A 283 68.79 19.43 -15.90
CA GLN A 283 68.37 20.14 -14.68
C GLN A 283 69.33 21.31 -14.36
N PRO A 284 68.89 22.40 -13.65
CA PRO A 284 68.80 22.33 -12.18
C PRO A 284 67.70 23.19 -11.51
N ALA A 285 67.65 22.99 -10.19
CA ALA A 285 66.67 23.41 -9.19
C ALA A 285 66.62 24.91 -8.84
N THR A 286 65.45 25.34 -8.36
CA THR A 286 65.16 26.32 -7.27
C THR A 286 63.66 26.17 -6.96
N GLY A 287 63.10 26.06 -5.76
CA GLY A 287 63.46 26.61 -4.44
C GLY A 287 62.33 27.56 -4.00
N ALA A 288 61.36 27.10 -3.21
CA ALA A 288 60.55 27.93 -2.28
C ALA A 288 59.54 27.08 -1.48
N GLN A 289 59.83 26.87 -0.20
CA GLN A 289 58.89 26.46 0.85
C GLN A 289 58.03 27.64 1.32
N ARG A 290 56.79 27.37 1.73
CA ARG A 290 56.16 28.03 2.89
C ARG A 290 55.24 27.04 3.61
N VAL A 291 55.49 26.94 4.91
CA VAL A 291 54.88 26.12 5.97
C VAL A 291 54.43 27.15 7.03
N ASP A 292 53.18 27.15 7.54
CA ASP A 292 52.72 26.65 8.87
C ASP A 292 51.61 27.64 9.38
N PRO A 293 50.97 27.52 10.57
CA PRO A 293 50.73 26.39 11.51
C PRO A 293 49.28 26.39 12.11
N TRP A 294 48.83 25.28 12.74
CA TRP A 294 48.43 25.20 14.17
C TRP A 294 47.79 23.85 14.55
N ALA A 295 48.44 23.14 15.46
CA ALA A 295 47.91 22.06 16.28
C ALA A 295 48.10 22.44 17.77
N ASN A 296 47.21 21.99 18.65
CA ASN A 296 47.37 21.83 20.12
C ASN A 296 46.20 20.94 20.58
N GLU A 297 46.38 19.68 21.03
CA GLU A 297 46.90 19.16 22.31
C GLU A 297 45.87 19.04 23.45
N ALA A 298 45.63 17.78 23.87
CA ALA A 298 45.39 17.24 25.23
C ALA A 298 44.89 15.78 25.06
N GLY A 299 45.48 14.68 25.52
CA GLY A 299 46.43 14.43 26.59
C GLY A 299 45.74 13.66 27.74
N ARG A 300 45.86 12.32 27.80
CA ARG A 300 45.87 11.52 29.04
C ARG A 300 46.27 10.05 28.81
N SER A 301 46.93 9.51 29.82
CA SER A 301 47.91 8.41 29.90
C SER A 301 47.37 6.98 30.11
N ILE A 302 48.26 6.02 29.82
CA ILE A 302 48.25 4.53 29.95
C ILE A 302 48.16 4.05 31.44
N PRO A 303 47.90 2.76 31.76
CA PRO A 303 48.95 1.72 31.72
C PRO A 303 48.53 0.31 31.22
N GLU A 304 49.53 -0.41 30.70
CA GLU A 304 49.53 -1.85 30.40
C GLU A 304 49.41 -2.72 31.66
N THR A 305 48.76 -3.88 31.56
CA THR A 305 49.00 -5.05 32.43
C THR A 305 48.75 -6.37 31.68
N THR A 306 49.86 -7.09 31.44
CA THR A 306 50.11 -8.53 31.67
C THR A 306 49.18 -9.64 31.15
N ASP A 307 49.87 -10.59 30.49
CA ASP A 307 49.51 -11.94 30.08
C ASP A 307 48.62 -12.75 31.04
N LYS A 308 47.78 -13.60 30.46
CA LYS A 308 47.55 -14.98 30.92
C LYS A 308 47.05 -15.89 29.80
N ASP A 309 47.82 -16.94 29.60
CA ASP A 309 47.54 -18.14 28.81
C ASP A 309 46.12 -18.71 29.00
N THR A 310 45.52 -19.22 27.93
CA THR A 310 44.81 -20.52 27.95
C THR A 310 44.55 -21.04 26.53
N SER A 311 45.39 -22.01 26.15
CA SER A 311 45.23 -23.13 25.21
C SER A 311 43.97 -23.22 24.31
N LEU A 312 44.22 -23.13 23.00
CA LEU A 312 43.41 -23.72 21.93
C LEU A 312 43.73 -25.21 21.75
N PRO A 313 42.77 -26.08 21.39
CA PRO A 313 43.06 -27.26 20.61
C PRO A 313 42.80 -27.01 19.12
N ILE A 314 43.83 -27.27 18.33
CA ILE A 314 43.79 -27.41 16.88
C ILE A 314 43.04 -28.69 16.53
N ASN A 315 42.04 -28.62 15.64
CA ASN A 315 41.76 -29.76 14.76
C ASN A 315 41.27 -29.32 13.37
N THR A 316 42.22 -29.35 12.44
CA THR A 316 42.16 -29.91 11.07
C THR A 316 40.89 -29.76 10.21
N ALA A 317 41.05 -28.90 9.19
CA ALA A 317 40.67 -29.05 7.78
C ALA A 317 39.34 -29.73 7.40
N SER A 318 38.43 -28.94 6.81
CA SER A 318 37.77 -29.31 5.55
C SER A 318 37.51 -28.06 4.70
N THR A 319 37.93 -28.15 3.44
CA THR A 319 37.86 -27.14 2.38
C THR A 319 36.41 -26.88 1.96
N PRO A 320 35.98 -25.61 1.73
CA PRO A 320 34.89 -25.32 0.83
C PRO A 320 35.43 -24.81 -0.51
N THR A 321 34.98 -25.50 -1.54
CA THR A 321 35.13 -25.20 -2.96
C THR A 321 34.60 -23.80 -3.32
N SER A 322 35.35 -23.17 -4.21
CA SER A 322 35.09 -21.89 -4.85
C SER A 322 33.72 -21.82 -5.56
N SER A 323 32.93 -20.80 -5.24
CA SER A 323 31.92 -20.24 -6.16
C SER A 323 32.10 -18.72 -6.24
N SER A 324 32.93 -18.30 -7.19
CA SER A 324 33.14 -16.89 -7.53
C SER A 324 32.00 -16.39 -8.42
N SER A 325 30.99 -15.77 -7.84
CA SER A 325 30.10 -14.82 -8.55
C SER A 325 29.21 -14.06 -7.56
N ALA A 326 29.79 -13.13 -6.81
CA ALA A 326 29.03 -12.19 -5.97
C ALA A 326 29.75 -10.86 -5.74
N GLU A 327 30.40 -10.29 -6.76
CA GLU A 327 30.98 -8.96 -6.66
C GLU A 327 30.32 -7.99 -7.66
N SER A 328 29.13 -7.49 -7.27
CA SER A 328 28.73 -6.10 -7.50
C SER A 328 27.47 -5.78 -6.67
N MET A 329 27.65 -5.37 -5.42
CA MET A 329 26.61 -4.64 -4.68
C MET A 329 27.29 -3.50 -3.96
N GLY A 330 27.08 -2.28 -4.48
CA GLY A 330 27.47 -1.06 -3.79
C GLY A 330 26.82 -0.97 -2.42
N ASP A 331 27.53 -0.29 -1.51
CA ASP A 331 27.11 0.17 -0.18
C ASP A 331 25.74 -0.33 0.27
N ARG A 332 25.75 -1.48 0.96
CA ARG A 332 24.58 -1.89 1.75
C ARG A 332 24.55 -1.01 2.99
N ASP A 333 23.53 -0.17 3.08
CA ASP A 333 23.19 0.59 4.28
C ASP A 333 23.21 -0.38 5.50
N PRO A 334 23.99 -0.09 6.57
CA PRO A 334 24.21 -1.01 7.69
C PRO A 334 22.95 -1.30 8.53
N ARG A 335 21.81 -0.66 8.22
CA ARG A 335 20.51 -0.92 8.89
C ARG A 335 19.77 -2.17 8.41
N TRP A 336 20.20 -2.80 7.31
CA TRP A 336 19.43 -3.87 6.66
C TRP A 336 20.01 -5.24 7.01
N SER A 337 19.25 -6.09 7.71
CA SER A 337 19.61 -7.50 7.80
C SER A 337 19.46 -8.10 6.40
N GLY A 338 20.52 -8.71 5.86
CA GLY A 338 20.53 -9.28 4.51
C GLY A 338 19.63 -10.52 4.32
N ARG A 339 18.61 -10.74 5.16
CA ARG A 339 17.67 -11.87 5.05
C ARG A 339 16.50 -11.50 4.12
N THR A 340 16.46 -12.15 2.97
CA THR A 340 15.30 -12.15 2.06
C THR A 340 14.59 -13.49 2.21
N LEU A 341 13.41 -13.49 2.85
CA LEU A 341 12.62 -14.70 3.09
C LEU A 341 11.59 -14.90 1.99
N SER A 342 11.56 -16.12 1.45
CA SER A 342 10.49 -16.57 0.58
C SER A 342 9.16 -16.66 1.34
N THR A 343 8.04 -16.69 0.63
CA THR A 343 6.70 -16.74 1.23
C THR A 343 6.50 -17.96 2.15
N LEU A 344 7.07 -19.11 1.79
CA LEU A 344 6.97 -20.32 2.60
C LEU A 344 7.79 -20.23 3.90
N GLU A 345 8.93 -19.56 3.86
CA GLU A 345 9.77 -19.30 5.04
C GLU A 345 9.11 -18.25 5.95
N MET A 346 8.50 -17.22 5.37
CA MET A 346 7.75 -16.20 6.11
C MET A 346 6.65 -16.82 6.98
N PHE A 347 5.90 -17.82 6.49
CA PHE A 347 4.86 -18.49 7.29
C PHE A 347 5.38 -19.23 8.52
N LYS A 348 6.67 -19.58 8.54
CA LYS A 348 7.33 -20.20 9.69
C LYS A 348 7.86 -19.17 10.69
N ASP A 349 7.93 -17.90 10.30
CA ASP A 349 8.41 -16.82 11.15
C ASP A 349 7.30 -16.38 12.13
N PRO A 350 7.56 -16.34 13.45
CA PRO A 350 6.58 -15.90 14.43
C PRO A 350 6.08 -14.47 14.20
N PHE A 351 6.93 -13.58 13.66
CA PHE A 351 6.56 -12.20 13.40
C PHE A 351 5.43 -12.08 12.38
N PHE A 352 5.38 -12.97 11.38
CA PHE A 352 4.30 -13.01 10.40
C PHE A 352 2.94 -13.17 11.12
N TRP A 353 2.83 -14.12 12.04
CA TRP A 353 1.60 -14.37 12.78
C TRP A 353 1.27 -13.27 13.77
N GLN A 354 2.27 -12.69 14.44
CA GLN A 354 2.08 -11.54 15.33
C GLN A 354 1.50 -10.34 14.58
N LEU A 355 2.12 -9.97 13.45
CA LEU A 355 1.65 -8.86 12.62
C LEU A 355 0.26 -9.12 12.05
N THR A 356 0.01 -10.35 11.58
CA THR A 356 -1.28 -10.77 11.05
C THR A 356 -2.39 -10.70 12.10
N VAL A 357 -2.15 -11.18 13.32
CA VAL A 357 -3.13 -11.13 14.42
C VAL A 357 -3.38 -9.69 14.86
N ALA A 358 -2.36 -8.84 14.95
CA ALA A 358 -2.54 -7.42 15.26
C ALA A 358 -3.45 -6.73 14.23
N MET A 359 -3.18 -6.94 12.93
CA MET A 359 -4.02 -6.43 11.85
C MET A 359 -5.43 -7.04 11.87
N PHE A 360 -5.55 -8.32 12.21
CA PHE A 360 -6.84 -9.03 12.27
C PHE A 360 -7.77 -8.34 13.25
N MET A 361 -7.27 -8.01 14.43
CA MET A 361 -8.05 -7.35 15.47
C MET A 361 -8.43 -5.92 15.07
N ASP A 362 -7.48 -5.16 14.52
CA ASP A 362 -7.72 -3.80 14.04
C ASP A 362 -8.75 -3.75 12.89
N SER A 363 -8.83 -4.80 12.08
CA SER A 363 -9.74 -4.90 10.93
C SER A 363 -11.22 -4.94 11.32
N PHE A 364 -11.56 -5.35 12.55
CA PHE A 364 -12.95 -5.30 13.03
C PHE A 364 -13.47 -3.86 13.06
N VAL A 365 -12.69 -2.93 13.62
CA VAL A 365 -13.04 -1.51 13.67
C VAL A 365 -13.05 -0.92 12.27
N ILE A 366 -12.06 -1.27 11.45
CA ILE A 366 -11.96 -0.77 10.07
C ILE A 366 -13.24 -1.09 9.29
N LEU A 367 -13.68 -2.35 9.29
CA LEU A 367 -14.91 -2.73 8.59
C LEU A 367 -16.14 -2.05 9.19
N TYR A 368 -16.26 -2.08 10.52
CA TYR A 368 -17.43 -1.58 11.24
C TYR A 368 -17.64 -0.08 10.99
N LEU A 369 -16.60 0.74 11.19
CA LEU A 369 -16.68 2.20 11.06
C LEU A 369 -16.75 2.64 9.60
N THR A 370 -16.01 2.00 8.69
CA THR A 370 -16.09 2.34 7.26
C THR A 370 -17.48 2.07 6.68
N THR A 371 -18.21 1.09 7.24
CA THR A 371 -19.56 0.74 6.82
C THR A 371 -20.64 1.60 7.49
N LEU A 372 -20.54 1.81 8.80
CA LEU A 372 -21.67 2.30 9.61
C LEU A 372 -21.54 3.72 10.15
N TYR A 373 -20.43 4.43 9.96
CA TYR A 373 -20.29 5.79 10.53
C TYR A 373 -21.46 6.70 10.16
N LYS A 374 -21.91 6.67 8.88
CA LYS A 374 -23.03 7.48 8.39
C LYS A 374 -24.38 7.00 8.92
N VAL A 375 -24.55 5.68 9.02
CA VAL A 375 -25.76 5.06 9.58
C VAL A 375 -25.95 5.42 11.05
N PHE A 376 -24.85 5.53 11.80
CA PHE A 376 -24.89 6.04 13.17
C PHE A 376 -25.11 7.56 13.20
N GLY A 377 -24.38 8.33 12.40
CA GLY A 377 -24.51 9.80 12.38
C GLY A 377 -25.92 10.29 12.02
N GLN A 378 -26.63 9.60 11.12
CA GLN A 378 -28.00 9.99 10.73
C GLN A 378 -29.04 9.81 11.83
N THR A 379 -28.74 9.13 12.94
CA THR A 379 -29.71 8.99 14.05
C THR A 379 -29.86 10.26 14.88
N PHE A 380 -28.96 11.25 14.72
CA PHE A 380 -29.00 12.52 15.43
C PHE A 380 -28.55 13.73 14.58
N ILE A 381 -28.03 13.50 13.36
CA ILE A 381 -27.61 14.55 12.42
C ILE A 381 -28.52 14.53 11.20
N HIS A 382 -29.41 15.51 11.13
CA HIS A 382 -30.38 15.74 10.06
C HIS A 382 -29.78 16.54 8.87
N ASP A 383 -28.59 16.12 8.42
CA ASP A 383 -27.84 16.80 7.34
C ASP A 383 -27.01 15.76 6.58
N ASP A 384 -27.63 15.14 5.58
CA ASP A 384 -27.06 14.03 4.80
C ASP A 384 -25.80 14.45 4.02
N LEU A 385 -25.76 15.68 3.51
CA LEU A 385 -24.59 16.27 2.86
C LEU A 385 -23.44 16.48 3.84
N PHE A 386 -23.72 16.93 5.08
CA PHE A 386 -22.70 17.03 6.12
C PHE A 386 -22.12 15.64 6.48
N LEU A 387 -22.96 14.62 6.57
CA LEU A 387 -22.49 13.25 6.83
C LEU A 387 -21.61 12.72 5.68
N ALA A 388 -22.00 12.98 4.43
CA ALA A 388 -21.20 12.64 3.25
C ALA A 388 -19.86 13.39 3.24
N ALA A 389 -19.88 14.69 3.55
CA ALA A 389 -18.69 15.53 3.68
C ALA A 389 -17.77 15.08 4.81
N THR A 390 -18.34 14.59 5.92
CA THR A 390 -17.57 14.01 7.03
C THR A 390 -16.76 12.82 6.55
N GLY A 391 -17.37 11.88 5.82
CA GLY A 391 -16.63 10.76 5.22
C GLY A 391 -15.61 11.20 4.17
N ALA A 392 -15.94 12.24 3.39
CA ALA A 392 -15.05 12.80 2.38
C ALA A 392 -13.77 13.37 3.03
N CYS A 393 -13.92 14.18 4.07
CA CYS A 393 -12.81 14.74 4.84
C CYS A 393 -12.03 13.65 5.58
N ALA A 394 -12.71 12.70 6.23
CA ALA A 394 -12.07 11.58 6.93
C ALA A 394 -11.14 10.78 6.02
N SER A 395 -11.52 10.62 4.74
CA SER A 395 -10.68 9.96 3.74
C SER A 395 -9.38 10.73 3.40
N VAL A 396 -9.41 12.07 3.44
CA VAL A 396 -8.21 12.90 3.29
C VAL A 396 -7.27 12.70 4.47
N PHE A 397 -7.81 12.68 5.69
CA PHE A 397 -7.00 12.41 6.87
C PHE A 397 -6.45 10.98 6.89
N ASN A 398 -7.19 9.99 6.39
CA ASN A 398 -6.65 8.64 6.15
C ASN A 398 -5.47 8.65 5.17
N ALA A 399 -5.57 9.42 4.09
CA ALA A 399 -4.50 9.56 3.10
C ALA A 399 -3.25 10.23 3.71
N LEU A 400 -3.44 11.34 4.44
CA LEU A 400 -2.37 12.09 5.10
C LEU A 400 -1.72 11.30 6.24
N SER A 401 -2.51 10.54 6.99
CA SER A 401 -2.00 9.77 8.13
C SER A 401 -1.02 8.69 7.72
N ARG A 402 -1.12 8.14 6.51
CA ARG A 402 -0.14 7.17 5.97
C ARG A 402 1.28 7.75 5.94
N ILE A 403 1.40 9.05 5.66
CA ILE A 403 2.69 9.75 5.66
C ILE A 403 3.16 9.95 7.11
N PHE A 404 2.25 10.39 7.99
CA PHE A 404 2.54 10.61 9.41
C PHE A 404 2.99 9.33 10.11
N TRP A 405 2.20 8.25 10.02
CA TRP A 405 2.49 6.97 10.67
C TRP A 405 3.69 6.26 10.04
N GLY A 406 3.89 6.40 8.72
CA GLY A 406 5.13 5.98 8.06
C GLY A 406 6.35 6.67 8.65
N HIS A 407 6.29 7.99 8.89
CA HIS A 407 7.38 8.73 9.53
C HIS A 407 7.64 8.26 10.97
N ILE A 408 6.59 8.01 11.76
CA ILE A 408 6.72 7.46 13.12
C ILE A 408 7.39 6.07 13.09
N ALA A 409 6.98 5.20 12.16
CA ALA A 409 7.58 3.88 11.98
C ALA A 409 9.05 3.95 11.52
N ASP A 410 9.40 4.97 10.74
CA ASP A 410 10.78 5.20 10.28
C ASP A 410 11.66 5.79 11.37
N ARG A 411 11.13 6.67 12.22
CA ARG A 411 11.88 7.35 13.29
C ARG A 411 12.06 6.52 14.54
N PHE A 412 11.02 5.81 14.97
CA PHE A 412 11.00 5.09 16.23
C PHE A 412 11.07 3.58 15.99
N SER A 413 9.96 2.97 15.58
CA SER A 413 9.88 1.57 15.13
C SER A 413 8.48 1.27 14.59
N CYS A 414 8.35 0.22 13.78
CA CYS A 414 7.04 -0.29 13.35
C CYS A 414 6.19 -0.72 14.55
N LYS A 415 6.82 -1.27 15.60
CA LYS A 415 6.15 -1.62 16.86
C LYS A 415 5.47 -0.42 17.52
N VAL A 416 6.20 0.67 17.73
CA VAL A 416 5.64 1.89 18.37
C VAL A 416 4.52 2.48 17.53
N SER A 417 4.70 2.52 16.20
CA SER A 417 3.67 3.01 15.28
C SER A 417 2.37 2.18 15.35
N PHE A 418 2.46 0.84 15.35
CA PHE A 418 1.28 -0.02 15.49
C PHE A 418 0.60 0.17 16.85
N MET A 419 1.35 0.08 17.95
CA MET A 419 0.79 0.21 19.30
C MET A 419 0.06 1.55 19.49
N THR A 420 0.67 2.66 19.06
CA THR A 420 0.07 3.99 19.18
C THR A 420 -1.16 4.15 18.29
N THR A 421 -1.13 3.62 17.07
CA THR A 421 -2.27 3.64 16.15
C THR A 421 -3.46 2.85 16.72
N SER A 422 -3.24 1.62 17.18
CA SER A 422 -4.28 0.77 17.76
C SER A 422 -4.81 1.34 19.08
N ALA A 423 -3.96 1.98 19.89
CA ALA A 423 -4.38 2.67 21.12
C ALA A 423 -5.32 3.85 20.84
N ILE A 424 -4.97 4.72 19.88
CA ILE A 424 -5.82 5.84 19.47
C ILE A 424 -7.14 5.31 18.88
N MET A 425 -7.07 4.27 18.04
CA MET A 425 -8.26 3.65 17.48
C MET A 425 -9.19 3.08 18.55
N ALA A 426 -8.65 2.38 19.55
CA ALA A 426 -9.42 1.89 20.70
C ALA A 426 -10.09 3.04 21.46
N ALA A 427 -9.32 4.05 21.86
CA ALA A 427 -9.82 5.18 22.65
C ALA A 427 -10.94 5.95 21.93
N LEU A 428 -10.76 6.22 20.64
CA LEU A 428 -11.78 6.90 19.82
C LEU A 428 -13.02 6.03 19.61
N THR A 429 -12.85 4.71 19.45
CA THR A 429 -13.98 3.78 19.29
C THR A 429 -14.78 3.67 20.59
N PHE A 430 -14.12 3.47 21.74
CA PHE A 430 -14.79 3.43 23.05
C PHE A 430 -15.61 4.69 23.35
N THR A 431 -15.11 5.84 22.92
CA THR A 431 -15.75 7.13 23.17
C THR A 431 -16.68 7.58 22.05
N PHE A 432 -16.86 6.80 20.98
CA PHE A 432 -17.59 7.26 19.80
C PHE A 432 -19.08 7.51 20.08
N GLY A 433 -19.69 6.72 20.99
CA GLY A 433 -21.07 6.95 21.44
C GLY A 433 -21.29 8.33 22.06
N LEU A 434 -20.25 8.95 22.64
CA LEU A 434 -20.35 10.31 23.20
C LEU A 434 -20.69 11.37 22.14
N SER A 435 -20.39 11.10 20.86
CA SER A 435 -20.73 12.02 19.78
C SER A 435 -22.23 12.22 19.60
N PHE A 436 -23.07 11.28 20.08
CA PHE A 436 -24.53 11.42 20.12
C PHE A 436 -24.98 12.59 21.01
N TYR A 437 -24.32 12.79 22.15
CA TYR A 437 -24.62 13.88 23.09
C TYR A 437 -23.95 15.21 22.71
N GLY A 438 -23.05 15.17 21.73
CA GLY A 438 -22.33 16.33 21.22
C GLY A 438 -23.08 17.05 20.11
N ASN A 439 -22.37 17.98 19.46
CA ASN A 439 -22.84 18.57 18.20
C ASN A 439 -22.29 17.80 16.99
N LYS A 440 -22.77 18.14 15.79
CA LYS A 440 -22.29 17.52 14.54
C LYS A 440 -20.76 17.64 14.31
N VAL A 441 -20.12 18.65 14.90
CA VAL A 441 -18.65 18.83 14.83
C VAL A 441 -17.92 17.79 15.68
N MET A 442 -18.45 17.42 16.84
CA MET A 442 -17.90 16.34 17.67
C MET A 442 -17.91 15.01 16.91
N PHE A 443 -19.04 14.66 16.28
CA PHE A 443 -19.11 13.49 15.40
C PHE A 443 -18.06 13.54 14.29
N PHE A 444 -17.92 14.69 13.61
CA PHE A 444 -16.91 14.89 12.58
C PHE A 444 -15.48 14.62 13.08
N ILE A 445 -15.11 15.17 14.24
CA ILE A 445 -13.78 14.99 14.85
C ILE A 445 -13.50 13.51 15.11
N TRP A 446 -14.48 12.77 15.64
CA TRP A 446 -14.33 11.34 15.91
C TRP A 446 -14.14 10.52 14.63
N VAL A 447 -14.98 10.73 13.63
CA VAL A 447 -14.88 9.99 12.35
C VAL A 447 -13.53 10.26 11.68
N VAL A 448 -13.09 11.53 11.64
CA VAL A 448 -11.78 11.92 11.11
C VAL A 448 -10.65 11.26 11.91
N GLY A 449 -10.71 11.30 13.24
CA GLY A 449 -9.69 10.70 14.11
C GLY A 449 -9.57 9.18 13.93
N ILE A 450 -10.71 8.48 13.80
CA ILE A 450 -10.70 7.04 13.55
C ILE A 450 -10.08 6.74 12.18
N PHE A 451 -10.50 7.44 11.12
CA PHE A 451 -9.93 7.24 9.78
C PHE A 451 -8.45 7.59 9.70
N PHE A 452 -7.98 8.55 10.50
CA PHE A 452 -6.56 8.85 10.67
C PHE A 452 -5.81 7.63 11.23
N SER A 453 -6.36 6.93 12.22
CA SER A 453 -5.77 5.68 12.73
C SER A 453 -5.78 4.55 11.70
N ILE A 454 -6.86 4.40 10.92
CA ILE A 454 -6.94 3.38 9.86
C ILE A 454 -5.76 3.48 8.89
N GLY A 455 -5.36 4.69 8.49
CA GLY A 455 -4.22 4.88 7.58
C GLY A 455 -2.88 4.39 8.16
N GLY A 456 -2.71 4.41 9.49
CA GLY A 456 -1.51 3.91 10.17
C GLY A 456 -1.32 2.41 10.04
N VAL A 457 -2.40 1.64 10.18
CA VAL A 457 -2.40 0.18 10.00
C VAL A 457 -1.91 -0.19 8.58
N PHE A 458 -2.43 0.51 7.57
CA PHE A 458 -2.09 0.23 6.16
C PHE A 458 -0.76 0.83 5.69
N SER A 459 -0.18 1.81 6.37
CA SER A 459 1.18 2.31 6.07
C SER A 459 2.27 1.50 6.76
N THR A 460 2.02 1.08 7.99
CA THR A 460 3.06 0.44 8.81
C THR A 460 3.18 -1.05 8.49
N ALA A 461 2.09 -1.73 8.14
CA ALA A 461 2.11 -3.14 7.74
C ALA A 461 3.07 -3.47 6.56
N PRO A 462 3.00 -2.82 5.39
CA PRO A 462 3.91 -3.12 4.27
C PRO A 462 5.36 -2.76 4.61
N THR A 463 5.56 -1.70 5.40
CA THR A 463 6.89 -1.28 5.88
C THR A 463 7.49 -2.36 6.79
N ALA A 464 6.74 -2.81 7.79
CA ALA A 464 7.13 -3.90 8.70
C ALA A 464 7.42 -5.19 7.93
N THR A 465 6.57 -5.55 6.96
CA THR A 465 6.75 -6.71 6.08
C THR A 465 8.07 -6.64 5.32
N SER A 466 8.36 -5.48 4.70
CA SER A 466 9.57 -5.29 3.91
C SER A 466 10.85 -5.35 4.74
N ARG A 467 10.77 -4.86 5.98
CA ARG A 467 11.90 -4.84 6.91
C ARG A 467 12.15 -6.21 7.55
N ALA A 468 11.08 -6.98 7.80
CA ALA A 468 11.16 -8.32 8.39
C ALA A 468 11.61 -9.39 7.38
N PHE A 469 11.08 -9.34 6.16
CA PHE A 469 11.19 -10.45 5.20
C PHE A 469 11.99 -10.09 3.96
N GLY A 470 12.50 -8.86 3.86
CA GLY A 470 13.25 -8.36 2.72
C GLY A 470 12.38 -7.90 1.55
N SER A 471 13.02 -7.25 0.57
CA SER A 471 12.34 -6.56 -0.53
C SER A 471 11.98 -7.43 -1.73
N ASP A 472 12.56 -8.62 -1.86
CA ASP A 472 12.49 -9.41 -3.09
C ASP A 472 11.11 -10.06 -3.30
N PHE A 473 10.50 -10.51 -2.21
CA PHE A 473 9.18 -11.14 -2.19
C PHE A 473 8.10 -10.28 -1.52
N VAL A 474 8.41 -9.03 -1.19
CA VAL A 474 7.55 -8.15 -0.38
C VAL A 474 6.12 -8.05 -0.91
N GLY A 475 5.92 -7.99 -2.24
CA GLY A 475 4.58 -7.89 -2.83
C GLY A 475 3.71 -9.12 -2.60
N VAL A 476 4.30 -10.32 -2.66
CA VAL A 476 3.58 -11.58 -2.41
C VAL A 476 3.41 -11.81 -0.91
N ASN A 477 4.46 -11.55 -0.14
CA ASN A 477 4.46 -11.66 1.32
C ASN A 477 3.41 -10.74 1.96
N TYR A 478 3.38 -9.46 1.57
CA TYR A 478 2.35 -8.51 2.00
C TYR A 478 0.95 -8.91 1.52
N GLY A 479 0.85 -9.52 0.32
CA GLY A 479 -0.39 -10.10 -0.19
C GLY A 479 -1.03 -11.08 0.79
N PHE A 480 -0.24 -12.01 1.33
CA PHE A 480 -0.71 -12.96 2.32
C PHE A 480 -1.00 -12.31 3.68
N ILE A 481 -0.17 -11.37 4.13
CA ILE A 481 -0.45 -10.61 5.38
C ILE A 481 -1.77 -9.85 5.27
N PHE A 482 -2.06 -9.22 4.13
CA PHE A 482 -3.34 -8.55 3.90
C PHE A 482 -4.51 -9.54 3.83
N LEU A 483 -4.31 -10.71 3.20
CA LEU A 483 -5.33 -11.74 3.13
C LEU A 483 -5.71 -12.27 4.52
N PHE A 484 -4.73 -12.70 5.32
CA PHE A 484 -4.98 -13.27 6.65
C PHE A 484 -5.28 -12.20 7.71
N GLY A 485 -4.68 -11.01 7.58
CA GLY A 485 -4.77 -9.95 8.58
C GLY A 485 -5.88 -8.93 8.33
N VAL A 486 -6.46 -8.87 7.12
CA VAL A 486 -7.52 -7.88 6.81
C VAL A 486 -8.72 -8.54 6.12
N SER A 487 -8.47 -9.36 5.10
CA SER A 487 -9.53 -9.88 4.23
C SER A 487 -10.41 -10.93 4.90
N ILE A 488 -9.81 -11.96 5.47
CA ILE A 488 -10.53 -12.98 6.26
C ILE A 488 -11.23 -12.36 7.47
N PRO A 489 -10.54 -11.57 8.33
CA PRO A 489 -11.19 -10.92 9.47
C PRO A 489 -12.35 -10.01 9.08
N SER A 490 -12.33 -9.36 7.92
CA SER A 490 -13.48 -8.57 7.45
C SER A 490 -14.72 -9.43 7.24
N ILE A 491 -14.59 -10.65 6.73
CA ILE A 491 -15.72 -11.58 6.62
C ILE A 491 -16.21 -11.99 8.01
N VAL A 492 -15.28 -12.31 8.92
CA VAL A 492 -15.63 -12.68 10.31
C VAL A 492 -16.36 -11.52 10.99
N ALA A 493 -15.84 -10.30 10.87
CA ALA A 493 -16.43 -9.09 11.44
C ALA A 493 -17.84 -8.81 10.85
N ALA A 494 -18.04 -8.97 9.54
CA ALA A 494 -19.38 -8.84 8.94
C ALA A 494 -20.36 -9.89 9.48
N CYS A 495 -19.93 -11.15 9.62
CA CYS A 495 -20.73 -12.21 10.20
C CYS A 495 -21.06 -11.94 11.68
N THR A 496 -20.08 -11.51 12.47
CA THR A 496 -20.30 -11.11 13.88
C THR A 496 -21.26 -9.92 13.97
N GLN A 497 -21.15 -8.97 13.03
CA GLN A 497 -22.05 -7.83 12.94
C GLN A 497 -23.50 -8.26 12.69
N GLN A 498 -23.70 -9.23 11.80
CA GLN A 498 -25.01 -9.77 11.47
C GLN A 498 -25.57 -10.69 12.56
N LEU A 499 -24.76 -11.52 13.22
CA LEU A 499 -25.25 -12.54 14.15
C LEU A 499 -25.45 -12.03 15.58
N VAL A 500 -24.56 -11.14 16.04
CA VAL A 500 -24.45 -10.77 17.46
C VAL A 500 -24.68 -9.28 17.65
N LEU A 501 -23.97 -8.47 16.88
CA LEU A 501 -23.86 -7.05 17.20
C LEU A 501 -25.07 -6.23 16.76
N HIS A 502 -25.90 -6.70 15.83
CA HIS A 502 -27.09 -5.97 15.40
C HIS A 502 -28.15 -5.83 16.51
N PHE A 503 -28.10 -6.69 17.53
CA PHE A 503 -28.98 -6.63 18.70
C PHE A 503 -28.50 -5.65 19.77
N LEU A 504 -27.26 -5.15 19.66
CA LEU A 504 -26.69 -4.27 20.66
C LEU A 504 -27.04 -2.80 20.36
N PRO A 505 -27.45 -2.02 21.37
CA PRO A 505 -27.48 -0.57 21.27
C PRO A 505 -26.11 -0.01 20.88
N TRP A 506 -26.10 1.14 20.19
CA TRP A 506 -24.88 1.77 19.68
C TRP A 506 -23.78 1.95 20.73
N ASP A 507 -24.12 2.37 21.96
CA ASP A 507 -23.13 2.61 23.01
C ASP A 507 -22.39 1.33 23.44
N ILE A 508 -23.13 0.24 23.65
CA ILE A 508 -22.55 -1.07 24.00
C ILE A 508 -21.75 -1.61 22.83
N LEU A 509 -22.25 -1.41 21.63
CA LEU A 509 -21.66 -1.86 20.40
C LEU A 509 -20.27 -1.24 20.17
N PHE A 510 -20.12 0.07 20.37
CA PHE A 510 -18.82 0.72 20.28
C PHE A 510 -17.84 0.27 21.37
N ILE A 511 -18.34 -0.06 22.57
CA ILE A 511 -17.50 -0.64 23.63
C ILE A 511 -16.99 -2.01 23.20
N VAL A 512 -17.87 -2.90 22.71
CA VAL A 512 -17.47 -4.24 22.25
C VAL A 512 -16.48 -4.16 21.10
N VAL A 513 -16.75 -3.30 20.11
CA VAL A 513 -15.89 -3.13 18.93
C VAL A 513 -14.54 -2.47 19.31
N GLY A 514 -14.52 -1.59 20.33
CA GLY A 514 -13.31 -0.97 20.86
C GLY A 514 -12.36 -1.93 21.59
N ILE A 515 -12.81 -3.12 22.01
CA ILE A 515 -11.95 -4.14 22.63
C ILE A 515 -10.96 -4.73 21.61
N PHE A 516 -11.36 -4.89 20.34
CA PHE A 516 -10.50 -5.55 19.35
C PHE A 516 -9.16 -4.82 19.16
N PRO A 517 -9.10 -3.49 18.92
CA PRO A 517 -7.81 -2.80 18.80
C PRO A 517 -6.96 -2.82 20.08
N VAL A 518 -7.55 -3.01 21.26
CA VAL A 518 -6.77 -3.22 22.50
C VAL A 518 -6.02 -4.56 22.43
N VAL A 519 -6.67 -5.62 21.94
CA VAL A 519 -6.01 -6.91 21.70
C VAL A 519 -4.96 -6.79 20.59
N GLY A 520 -5.25 -6.00 19.53
CA GLY A 520 -4.29 -5.66 18.48
C GLY A 520 -3.04 -4.98 19.04
N MET A 521 -3.23 -3.97 19.89
CA MET A 521 -2.16 -3.26 20.60
C MET A 521 -1.32 -4.20 21.48
N ILE A 522 -1.96 -5.05 22.28
CA ILE A 522 -1.27 -6.03 23.14
C ILE A 522 -0.45 -7.00 22.28
N THR A 523 -0.99 -7.47 21.16
CA THR A 523 -0.26 -8.33 20.23
C THR A 523 0.96 -7.61 19.65
N ALA A 524 0.82 -6.31 19.31
CA ALA A 524 1.92 -5.50 18.82
C ALA A 524 3.05 -5.31 19.85
N MET A 525 2.77 -5.41 21.16
CA MET A 525 3.82 -5.38 22.19
C MET A 525 4.83 -6.52 22.05
N PHE A 526 4.41 -7.65 21.47
CA PHE A 526 5.24 -8.83 21.26
C PHE A 526 5.99 -8.83 19.92
N PHE A 527 5.88 -7.74 19.13
CA PHE A 527 6.68 -7.60 17.91
C PHE A 527 8.16 -7.64 18.28
N ASN A 528 8.79 -8.76 17.96
CA ASN A 528 10.20 -9.02 18.23
C ASN A 528 10.98 -8.91 16.93
N LEU A 529 11.00 -7.70 16.37
CA LEU A 529 11.80 -7.39 15.21
C LEU A 529 12.92 -6.46 15.65
N LYS A 530 14.16 -6.96 15.71
CA LYS A 530 15.34 -6.17 16.08
C LYS A 530 16.30 -6.10 14.91
N THR A 531 16.89 -4.93 14.69
CA THR A 531 18.06 -4.76 13.83
C THR A 531 19.23 -5.59 14.36
N PRO A 532 20.27 -5.87 13.56
CA PRO A 532 21.50 -6.48 14.05
C PRO A 532 22.12 -5.74 15.26
N ASN A 533 21.82 -4.44 15.40
CA ASN A 533 22.29 -3.58 16.50
C ASN A 533 21.33 -3.54 17.70
N GLY A 534 20.29 -4.39 17.74
CA GLY A 534 19.36 -4.52 18.87
C GLY A 534 18.26 -3.46 18.95
N VAL A 535 18.18 -2.53 17.99
CA VAL A 535 17.11 -1.52 17.91
C VAL A 535 15.86 -2.16 17.33
N ASP A 536 14.69 -1.95 17.96
CA ASP A 536 13.40 -2.40 17.46
C ASP A 536 13.11 -1.80 16.07
N ILE A 537 12.61 -2.62 15.15
CA ILE A 537 12.33 -2.26 13.75
C ILE A 537 10.89 -1.82 13.54
#